data_AF-A0A7H4N3Y1-F1
#
_entry.id   AF-A0A7H4N3Y1-F1
#
_cell.length_a   1.000
_cell.length_b   1.000
_cell.length_c   1.000
_cell.angle_alpha   90.00
_cell.angle_beta   90.00
_cell.angle_gamma   90.00
#
_symmetry.space_group_name_H-M   'P 1'
#
loop_
_entity.id
_entity.type
_entity.pdbx_description
1 polymer ?
#
loop_
_entity_poly.entity_id
_entity_poly.type
_entity_poly.pdbx_seq_one_letter_code
_entity_poly.pdbx_strand_id
1 'polypeptide(L)'
;MLIVDVGATVNGYFCDFDRNFGFGNVPDAALRANEALWDATDAAIKLAVPGTTTTDLWRCMSGVLEQAGAQGYNVGRLGHGLGLQLTEPPSHMPGDNTVLREGW
;
A
#
# COMPACT_ATOMS: atom_id res chain seq x y z
N MET A 1 -12.02 15.81 -2.03
CA MET A 1 -11.29 14.67 -2.61
C MET A 1 -12.25 13.49 -2.69
N LEU A 2 -12.05 12.60 -3.66
CA LEU A 2 -12.77 11.34 -3.80
C LEU A 2 -11.75 10.22 -3.86
N ILE A 3 -11.92 9.21 -3.01
CA ILE A 3 -11.17 7.95 -3.09
C ILE A 3 -12.04 6.98 -3.86
N VAL A 4 -11.46 6.35 -4.87
CA VAL A 4 -12.10 5.29 -5.65
C VAL A 4 -11.25 4.04 -5.48
N ASP A 5 -11.78 3.13 -4.67
CA ASP A 5 -11.26 1.79 -4.43
C ASP A 5 -12.15 0.83 -5.23
N VAL A 6 -11.60 0.27 -6.31
CA VAL A 6 -12.37 -0.57 -7.23
C VAL A 6 -11.52 -1.67 -7.83
N GLY A 7 -12.22 -2.72 -8.21
CA GLY A 7 -11.61 -3.92 -8.78
C GLY A 7 -12.51 -4.61 -9.79
N ALA A 8 -12.00 -5.70 -10.33
CA ALA A 8 -12.74 -6.61 -11.19
C ALA A 8 -12.36 -8.05 -10.90
N THR A 9 -13.18 -9.00 -11.37
CA THR A 9 -12.84 -10.41 -11.33
C THR A 9 -12.74 -10.98 -12.73
N VAL A 10 -11.71 -11.78 -12.98
CA VAL A 10 -11.50 -12.48 -14.26
C VAL A 10 -11.11 -13.91 -13.96
N ASN A 11 -11.91 -14.87 -14.44
CA ASN A 11 -11.69 -16.30 -14.22
C ASN A 11 -11.49 -16.68 -12.73
N GLY A 12 -12.17 -15.97 -11.82
CA GLY A 12 -12.08 -16.18 -10.38
C GLY A 12 -10.95 -15.44 -9.67
N TYR A 13 -10.06 -14.75 -10.39
CA TYR A 13 -8.99 -13.93 -9.80
C TYR A 13 -9.42 -12.47 -9.67
N PHE A 14 -9.04 -11.83 -8.57
CA PHE A 14 -9.30 -10.42 -8.30
C PHE A 14 -8.22 -9.50 -8.90
N CYS A 15 -8.65 -8.32 -9.31
CA CYS A 15 -7.85 -7.12 -9.53
C CYS A 15 -8.33 -6.07 -8.51
N ASP A 16 -7.40 -5.35 -7.89
CA ASP A 16 -7.69 -4.40 -6.82
C ASP A 16 -6.80 -3.16 -6.97
N PHE A 17 -7.39 -1.96 -6.96
CA PHE A 17 -6.62 -0.71 -7.06
C PHE A 17 -7.38 0.52 -6.55
N ASP A 18 -6.61 1.43 -5.96
CA ASP A 18 -7.09 2.73 -5.47
C ASP A 18 -6.64 3.89 -6.33
N ARG A 19 -7.50 4.90 -6.50
CA ARG A 19 -7.13 6.23 -7.00
C ARG A 19 -7.76 7.35 -6.18
N ASN A 20 -6.97 8.38 -5.93
CA ASN A 20 -7.40 9.61 -5.27
C ASN A 20 -7.64 10.72 -6.31
N PHE A 21 -8.81 11.35 -6.26
CA PHE A 21 -9.19 12.44 -7.16
C PHE A 21 -9.44 13.74 -6.39
N GLY A 22 -8.85 14.83 -6.88
CA GLY A 22 -9.12 16.19 -6.44
C GLY A 22 -10.06 16.91 -7.42
N PHE A 23 -11.00 17.71 -6.92
CA PHE A 23 -11.90 18.51 -7.75
C PHE A 23 -11.82 19.97 -7.35
N GLY A 24 -11.74 20.87 -8.32
CA GLY A 24 -11.60 22.30 -8.08
C GLY A 24 -10.31 22.62 -7.32
N ASN A 25 -10.39 23.49 -6.32
CA ASN A 25 -9.24 23.86 -5.49
C ASN A 25 -8.99 22.79 -4.41
N VAL A 26 -7.84 22.13 -4.48
CA VAL A 26 -7.41 21.13 -3.49
C VAL A 26 -6.47 21.81 -2.49
N PRO A 27 -6.71 21.68 -1.16
CA PRO A 27 -5.80 22.24 -0.17
C PRO A 27 -4.38 21.65 -0.26
N ASP A 28 -3.34 22.47 -0.09
CA ASP A 28 -1.95 22.01 -0.15
C ASP A 28 -1.64 20.85 0.82
N ALA A 29 -2.32 20.81 1.96
CA ALA A 29 -2.17 19.70 2.91
C ALA A 29 -2.59 18.36 2.31
N ALA A 30 -3.63 18.34 1.47
CA ALA A 30 -4.09 17.12 0.80
C ALA A 30 -3.15 16.73 -0.36
N LEU A 31 -2.58 17.71 -1.06
CA LEU A 31 -1.55 17.46 -2.07
C LEU A 31 -0.30 16.82 -1.46
N ARG A 32 0.23 17.42 -0.37
CA ARG A 32 1.38 16.86 0.37
C ARG A 32 1.09 15.46 0.93
N ALA A 33 -0.12 15.23 1.42
CA ALA A 33 -0.51 13.89 1.87
C ALA A 33 -0.52 12.88 0.71
N ASN A 34 -1.00 13.27 -0.47
CA ASN A 34 -0.99 12.40 -1.64
C ASN A 34 0.42 12.13 -2.16
N GLU A 35 1.30 13.13 -2.16
CA GLU A 35 2.73 12.96 -2.47
C GLU A 35 3.39 11.97 -1.50
N ALA A 36 3.16 12.12 -0.19
CA ALA A 36 3.69 11.20 0.82
C ALA A 36 3.21 9.75 0.63
N LEU A 37 1.93 9.56 0.27
CA LEU A 37 1.40 8.24 -0.07
C LEU A 37 2.12 7.64 -1.28
N TRP A 38 2.32 8.45 -2.33
CA TRP A 38 3.03 8.00 -3.53
C TRP A 38 4.49 7.64 -3.25
N ASP A 39 5.21 8.48 -2.49
CA ASP A 39 6.60 8.22 -2.12
C ASP A 39 6.73 6.93 -1.30
N ALA A 40 5.79 6.66 -0.39
CA ALA A 40 5.75 5.42 0.39
C ALA A 40 5.53 4.20 -0.52
N THR A 41 4.56 4.28 -1.44
CA THR A 41 4.27 3.21 -2.40
C THR A 41 5.47 2.93 -3.32
N ASP A 42 6.06 3.96 -3.92
CA ASP A 42 7.20 3.82 -4.83
C ASP A 42 8.45 3.25 -4.12
N ALA A 43 8.70 3.65 -2.87
CA ALA A 43 9.78 3.10 -2.05
C ALA A 43 9.59 1.59 -1.80
N ALA A 44 8.36 1.16 -1.46
CA ALA A 44 8.06 -0.26 -1.25
C ALA A 44 8.12 -1.07 -2.55
N ILE A 45 7.66 -0.54 -3.69
CA ILE A 45 7.77 -1.20 -5.00
C ILE A 45 9.25 -1.48 -5.32
N LYS A 46 10.14 -0.52 -5.09
CA LYS A 46 11.59 -0.70 -5.31
C LYS A 46 12.21 -1.76 -4.39
N LEU A 47 11.65 -1.95 -3.19
CA LEU A 47 12.11 -2.93 -2.21
C LEU A 47 11.48 -4.33 -2.41
N ALA A 48 10.39 -4.43 -3.18
CA ALA A 48 9.62 -5.65 -3.40
C ALA A 48 10.33 -6.62 -4.37
N VAL A 49 11.44 -7.18 -3.91
CA VAL A 49 12.23 -8.21 -4.60
C VAL A 49 12.31 -9.50 -3.77
N PRO A 50 12.56 -10.67 -4.38
CA PRO A 50 12.71 -11.92 -3.64
C PRO A 50 13.75 -11.81 -2.51
N GLY A 51 13.39 -12.31 -1.34
CA GLY A 51 14.22 -12.20 -0.12
C GLY A 51 13.81 -11.07 0.84
N THR A 52 13.16 -10.02 0.35
CA THR A 52 12.53 -8.99 1.22
C THR A 52 11.38 -9.61 2.01
N THR A 53 11.15 -9.17 3.25
CA THR A 53 9.97 -9.61 4.01
C THR A 53 8.80 -8.64 3.90
N THR A 54 7.57 -9.13 4.08
CA THR A 54 6.38 -8.29 4.18
C THR A 54 6.45 -7.26 5.32
N THR A 55 7.13 -7.60 6.42
CA THR A 55 7.44 -6.66 7.50
C THR A 55 8.38 -5.55 7.03
N ASP A 56 9.37 -5.85 6.18
CA ASP A 56 10.30 -4.85 5.65
C ASP A 56 9.59 -3.88 4.69
N LEU A 57 8.68 -4.39 3.85
CA LEU A 57 7.82 -3.53 3.03
C LEU A 57 6.98 -2.59 3.91
N TRP A 58 6.36 -3.14 4.97
CA TRP A 58 5.60 -2.34 5.92
C TRP A 58 6.45 -1.26 6.59
N ARG A 59 7.66 -1.61 7.07
CA ARG A 59 8.60 -0.66 7.71
C ARG A 59 9.02 0.44 6.74
N CYS A 60 9.27 0.08 5.48
CA CYS A 60 9.64 1.04 4.44
C CYS A 60 8.53 2.07 4.23
N MET A 61 7.29 1.63 4.00
CA MET A 61 6.15 2.54 3.84
C MET A 61 5.86 3.35 5.10
N SER A 62 5.80 2.70 6.26
CA SER A 62 5.53 3.37 7.54
C SER A 62 6.55 4.46 7.82
N GLY A 63 7.85 4.19 7.58
CA GLY A 63 8.92 5.15 7.79
C GLY A 63 8.78 6.40 6.91
N VAL A 64 8.42 6.24 5.62
CA VAL A 64 8.18 7.38 4.72
C VAL A 64 6.98 8.21 5.20
N LEU A 65 5.88 7.55 5.55
CA LEU A 65 4.66 8.22 6.03
C LEU A 65 4.91 8.97 7.35
N GLU A 66 5.63 8.35 8.28
CA GLU A 66 5.99 8.97 9.57
C GLU A 66 6.86 10.23 9.37
N GLN A 67 7.85 10.18 8.48
CA GLN A 67 8.70 11.32 8.14
C GLN A 67 7.91 12.46 7.48
N ALA A 68 6.86 12.12 6.71
CA ALA A 68 5.93 13.09 6.14
C ALA A 68 4.92 13.65 7.15
N GLY A 69 4.95 13.20 8.41
CA GLY A 69 4.10 13.69 9.50
C GLY A 69 2.81 12.90 9.72
N ALA A 70 2.63 11.76 9.05
CA ALA A 70 1.52 10.85 9.32
C ALA A 70 1.81 10.04 10.60
N GLN A 71 1.47 10.63 11.75
CA GLN A 71 1.70 10.06 13.08
C GLN A 71 0.39 9.56 13.70
N GLY A 72 0.46 8.49 14.52
CA GLY A 72 -0.66 8.02 15.33
C GLY A 72 -1.80 7.34 14.55
N TYR A 73 -1.59 6.95 13.30
CA TYR A 73 -2.56 6.16 12.55
C TYR A 73 -2.55 4.69 13.03
N ASN A 74 -3.73 4.05 13.08
CA ASN A 74 -3.92 2.71 13.64
C ASN A 74 -4.29 1.65 12.58
N VAL A 75 -3.98 1.91 11.31
CA VAL A 75 -4.35 1.05 10.16
C VAL A 75 -3.74 -0.36 10.30
N GLY A 76 -2.54 -0.47 10.88
CA GLY A 76 -1.89 -1.74 11.24
C GLY A 76 -1.31 -2.54 10.07
N ARG A 77 -1.93 -2.49 8.89
CA ARG A 77 -1.51 -3.17 7.66
C ARG A 77 -1.48 -2.19 6.48
N LEU A 78 -0.48 -2.31 5.62
CA LEU A 78 -0.27 -1.42 4.45
C LEU A 78 -0.33 -2.17 3.10
N GLY A 79 -0.81 -3.42 3.11
CA GLY A 79 -1.04 -4.22 1.90
C GLY A 79 -1.35 -5.68 2.24
N HIS A 80 -1.84 -6.41 1.25
CA HIS A 80 -2.22 -7.82 1.37
C HIS A 80 -1.93 -8.57 0.06
N GLY A 81 -1.89 -9.90 0.14
CA GLY A 81 -1.92 -10.78 -1.02
C GLY A 81 -3.26 -10.67 -1.74
N LEU A 82 -3.22 -10.93 -3.05
CA LEU A 82 -4.35 -10.82 -3.96
C LEU A 82 -4.34 -11.98 -4.93
N GLY A 83 -5.47 -12.66 -5.07
CA GLY A 83 -5.56 -13.83 -5.93
C GLY A 83 -6.99 -14.31 -6.09
N LEU A 84 -7.30 -15.48 -5.55
CA LEU A 84 -8.67 -16.04 -5.55
C LEU A 84 -9.56 -15.39 -4.49
N GLN A 85 -8.95 -14.73 -3.50
CA GLN A 85 -9.63 -13.86 -2.55
C GLN A 85 -9.15 -12.43 -2.74
N LEU A 86 -10.04 -11.47 -2.49
CA LEU A 86 -9.69 -10.04 -2.53
C LEU A 86 -8.60 -9.73 -1.50
N THR A 87 -8.69 -10.34 -0.31
CA THR A 87 -7.64 -10.27 0.70
C THR A 87 -7.21 -11.68 1.07
N GLU A 88 -5.96 -12.02 0.75
CA GLU A 88 -5.33 -13.29 1.10
C GLU A 88 -3.92 -13.06 1.68
N PRO A 89 -3.32 -14.06 2.36
CA PRO A 89 -1.93 -13.96 2.78
C PRO A 89 -0.98 -13.78 1.58
N PRO A 90 0.18 -13.12 1.78
CA PRO A 90 0.67 -12.57 3.05
C PRO A 90 0.18 -11.14 3.32
N SER A 91 0.38 -10.61 4.52
CA SER A 91 0.03 -9.23 4.87
C SER A 91 1.27 -8.35 5.03
N HIS A 92 1.28 -7.17 4.42
CA HIS A 92 2.32 -6.15 4.67
C HIS A 92 2.01 -5.46 6.00
N MET A 93 2.40 -6.09 7.11
CA MET A 93 2.13 -5.62 8.47
C MET A 93 3.28 -5.99 9.43
N PRO A 94 3.37 -5.35 10.61
CA PRO A 94 4.34 -5.74 11.62
C PRO A 94 4.16 -7.20 12.03
N GLY A 95 5.22 -7.98 11.91
CA GLY A 95 5.28 -9.34 12.46
C GLY A 95 4.82 -10.46 11.53
N ASP A 96 4.33 -10.17 10.31
CA ASP A 96 4.00 -11.20 9.31
C ASP A 96 5.27 -11.93 8.83
N ASN A 97 6.34 -11.18 8.51
CA ASN A 97 7.68 -11.66 8.17
C ASN A 97 7.75 -12.66 7.00
N THR A 98 6.69 -12.81 6.20
CA THR A 98 6.72 -13.67 5.02
C THR A 98 7.78 -13.17 4.04
N VAL A 99 8.70 -14.06 3.65
CA VAL A 99 9.75 -13.77 2.67
C VAL A 99 9.13 -13.82 1.27
N LEU A 100 9.25 -12.71 0.53
CA LEU A 100 8.80 -12.61 -0.86
C LEU A 100 9.58 -13.58 -1.75
N ARG A 101 8.88 -14.15 -2.73
CA ARG A 101 9.40 -15.11 -3.70
C ARG A 101 9.00 -14.67 -5.11
N GLU A 102 9.71 -15.17 -6.11
CA GLU A 102 9.30 -14.97 -7.49
C GLU A 102 7.94 -15.64 -7.76
N GLY A 103 7.07 -14.98 -8.54
CA GLY A 103 5.72 -15.46 -8.84
C GLY A 103 4.72 -15.31 -7.69
N TRP A 104 5.10 -14.59 -6.64
CA TRP A 104 4.22 -14.09 -5.59
C TRP A 104 3.97 -12.60 -5.77
#